data_AF-A0A7G6A7J0-F1
#
_entry.id   AF-A0A7G6A7J0-F1
#
_cell.length_a   1.000
_cell.length_b   1.000
_cell.length_c   1.000
_cell.angle_alpha   90.00
_cell.angle_beta   90.00
_cell.angle_gamma   90.00
#
_symmetry.space_group_name_H-M   'P 1'
#
loop_
_entity.id
_entity.type
_entity.pdbx_description
1 polymer ?
#
loop_
_entity_poly.entity_id
_entity_poly.type
_entity_poly.pdbx_seq_one_letter_code
_entity_poly.pdbx_strand_id
1 'polypeptide(L)'
;MSFRSIAYVARTELAASFMTVSLGHIQQLVAAALGYNSLAALLASFEENPGVDGAAYLILDDECIANRAKDLAVYGYLGKIIDAIIVGIESQNTAPRVFRNTDDFFEDVLSGFIDEEIFHDEAVNTASAETNAYFSEAFAELASDPEALRDAVSAWAVPVSGVIDMDQDPDRMFSGDKIRFSGVIRIKKAGRVCLAADMALDISAAVDHDYYERPDDGDIEEVVS
;
A
#
# COMPACT_ATOMS: atom_id res chain seq x y z
N MET A 1 13.47 6.45 18.88
CA MET A 1 12.53 5.41 19.33
C MET A 1 13.31 4.14 19.58
N SER A 2 13.13 3.50 20.74
CA SER A 2 13.82 2.24 21.03
C SER A 2 12.83 1.09 20.99
N PHE A 3 13.11 0.08 20.18
CA PHE A 3 12.40 -1.21 20.19
C PHE A 3 12.16 -1.76 21.61
N ARG A 4 13.12 -1.55 22.53
CA ARG A 4 12.99 -1.99 23.93
C ARG A 4 11.87 -1.26 24.67
N SER A 5 11.64 0.01 24.34
CA SER A 5 10.55 0.82 24.89
C SER A 5 9.20 0.29 24.40
N ILE A 6 9.05 0.05 23.10
CA ILE A 6 7.85 -0.56 22.50
C ILE A 6 7.52 -1.87 23.21
N ALA A 7 8.49 -2.78 23.32
CA ALA A 7 8.29 -4.07 23.96
C ALA A 7 7.93 -3.95 25.46
N TYR A 8 8.48 -2.96 26.16
CA TYR A 8 8.14 -2.72 27.56
C TYR A 8 6.69 -2.21 27.72
N VAL A 9 6.27 -1.26 26.89
CA VAL A 9 4.90 -0.73 26.88
C VAL A 9 3.91 -1.84 26.53
N ALA A 10 4.14 -2.58 25.45
CA ALA A 10 3.30 -3.71 25.04
C ALA A 10 3.16 -4.77 26.14
N ARG A 11 4.25 -5.11 26.84
CA ARG A 11 4.18 -6.03 27.99
C ARG A 11 3.34 -5.48 29.13
N THR A 12 3.45 -4.18 29.40
CA THR A 12 2.68 -3.51 30.46
C THR A 12 1.20 -3.52 30.13
N GLU A 13 0.84 -3.31 28.86
CA GLU A 13 -0.54 -3.38 28.36
C GLU A 13 -1.13 -4.79 28.51
N LEU A 14 -0.37 -5.82 28.14
CA LEU A 14 -0.78 -7.22 28.33
C LEU A 14 -0.96 -7.57 29.82
N ALA A 15 -0.06 -7.08 30.68
CA ALA A 15 -0.16 -7.30 32.12
C ALA A 15 -1.41 -6.63 32.72
N ALA A 16 -1.79 -5.44 32.22
CA ALA A 16 -3.04 -4.77 32.61
C ALA A 16 -4.28 -5.58 32.19
N SER A 17 -4.18 -6.35 31.12
CA SER A 17 -5.19 -7.30 30.66
C SER A 17 -5.07 -8.71 31.29
N PHE A 18 -4.39 -8.84 32.43
CA PHE A 18 -4.16 -10.09 33.17
C PHE A 18 -3.42 -11.19 32.38
N MET A 19 -2.67 -10.83 31.33
CA MET A 19 -1.84 -11.75 30.55
C MET A 19 -0.38 -11.63 30.95
N THR A 20 0.25 -12.75 31.26
CA THR A 20 1.66 -12.81 31.67
C THR A 20 2.53 -13.35 30.53
N VAL A 21 3.08 -12.44 29.74
CA VAL A 21 4.08 -12.76 28.72
C VAL A 21 5.45 -12.24 29.15
N SER A 22 6.50 -13.05 28.98
CA SER A 22 7.85 -12.65 29.33
C SER A 22 8.30 -11.47 28.44
N LEU A 23 9.13 -10.56 28.98
CA LEU A 23 9.63 -9.43 28.19
C LEU A 23 10.42 -9.93 26.96
N GLY A 24 11.19 -11.01 27.11
CA GLY A 24 11.92 -11.62 26.00
C GLY A 24 11.02 -12.14 24.88
N HIS A 25 9.83 -12.67 25.21
CA HIS A 25 8.85 -13.10 24.20
C HIS A 25 8.26 -11.89 23.48
N ILE A 26 7.88 -10.84 24.20
CA ILE A 26 7.37 -9.60 23.57
C ILE A 26 8.43 -8.98 22.67
N GLN A 27 9.70 -8.99 23.08
CA GLN A 27 10.81 -8.56 22.25
C GLN A 27 10.93 -9.37 20.94
N GLN A 28 10.73 -10.69 20.98
CA GLN A 28 10.70 -11.52 19.77
C GLN A 28 9.47 -11.21 18.90
N LEU A 29 8.32 -10.95 19.51
CA LEU A 29 7.07 -10.64 18.81
C LEU A 29 7.10 -9.26 18.14
N VAL A 30 7.71 -8.25 18.77
CA VAL A 30 7.93 -6.95 18.14
C VAL A 30 8.92 -7.07 16.99
N ALA A 31 9.97 -7.89 17.11
CA ALA A 31 10.86 -8.15 15.98
C ALA A 31 10.12 -8.83 14.81
N ALA A 32 9.24 -9.78 15.12
CA ALA A 32 8.38 -10.43 14.14
C ALA A 32 7.41 -9.44 13.48
N ALA A 33 6.83 -8.51 14.25
CA ALA A 33 5.95 -7.44 13.75
C ALA A 33 6.65 -6.53 12.74
N LEU A 34 7.97 -6.39 12.85
CA LEU A 34 8.81 -5.62 11.93
C LEU A 34 9.34 -6.46 10.75
N GLY A 35 8.86 -7.69 10.56
CA GLY A 35 9.26 -8.59 9.47
C GLY A 35 10.56 -9.35 9.70
N TYR A 36 10.98 -9.52 10.96
CA TYR A 36 12.19 -10.28 11.30
C TYR A 36 11.89 -11.60 12.00
N ASN A 37 12.49 -12.67 11.49
CA ASN A 37 12.39 -14.01 12.05
C ASN A 37 13.02 -14.16 13.44
N SER A 38 13.72 -13.16 13.98
CA SER A 38 14.20 -13.18 15.36
C SER A 38 14.62 -11.79 15.81
N LEU A 39 14.70 -11.61 17.13
CA LEU A 39 15.33 -10.42 17.71
C LEU A 39 16.78 -10.22 17.25
N ALA A 40 17.55 -11.30 17.09
CA ALA A 40 18.93 -11.20 16.65
C ALA A 40 19.03 -10.67 15.21
N ALA A 41 18.11 -11.08 14.34
CA ALA A 41 18.03 -10.58 12.97
C ALA A 41 17.69 -9.09 12.93
N LEU A 42 16.71 -8.64 13.75
CA LEU A 42 16.38 -7.22 13.89
C LEU A 42 17.62 -6.41 14.35
N LEU A 43 18.31 -6.87 15.39
CA LEU A 43 19.46 -6.15 15.94
C LEU A 43 20.69 -6.13 15.02
N ALA A 44 20.78 -7.08 14.09
CA ALA A 44 21.84 -7.14 13.09
C ALA A 44 21.49 -6.36 11.80
N SER A 45 20.24 -5.90 11.66
CA SER A 45 19.76 -5.23 10.47
C SER A 45 20.25 -3.78 10.41
N PHE A 46 20.76 -3.38 9.24
CA PHE A 46 21.06 -1.99 8.93
C PHE A 46 19.85 -1.24 8.35
N GLU A 47 18.81 -1.96 7.93
CA GLU A 47 17.57 -1.41 7.34
C GLU A 47 16.81 -0.55 8.36
N GLU A 48 16.93 -0.85 9.66
CA GLU A 48 16.24 -0.13 10.75
C GLU A 48 16.90 1.20 11.14
N ASN A 49 17.66 1.81 10.23
CA ASN A 49 18.17 3.15 10.39
C ASN A 49 17.71 4.02 9.22
N PRO A 50 16.60 4.78 9.37
CA PRO A 50 16.04 5.23 10.64
C PRO A 50 15.02 4.28 11.32
N GLY A 51 14.52 3.26 10.62
CA GLY A 51 13.50 2.33 11.12
C GLY A 51 12.19 3.04 11.47
N VAL A 52 11.56 2.61 12.56
CA VAL A 52 10.30 3.18 13.07
C VAL A 52 10.41 4.69 13.36
N ASP A 53 11.60 5.23 13.66
CA ASP A 53 11.80 6.67 13.91
C ASP A 53 11.61 7.55 12.67
N GLY A 54 11.96 7.03 11.50
CA GLY A 54 11.83 7.75 10.23
C GLY A 54 10.60 7.36 9.45
N ALA A 55 9.74 6.53 10.05
CA ALA A 55 8.54 6.03 9.43
C ALA A 55 7.39 7.01 9.61
N ALA A 56 6.69 7.31 8.52
CA ALA A 56 5.35 7.91 8.58
C ALA A 56 4.28 6.82 8.68
N TYR A 57 4.54 5.66 8.07
CA TYR A 57 3.64 4.50 8.06
C TYR A 57 4.39 3.23 8.42
N LEU A 58 3.72 2.33 9.13
CA LEU A 58 4.23 1.01 9.49
C LEU A 58 3.16 -0.02 9.20
N ILE A 59 3.47 -1.00 8.36
CA ILE A 59 2.55 -2.10 8.03
C ILE A 59 3.04 -3.33 8.79
N LEU A 60 2.26 -3.80 9.76
CA LEU A 60 2.64 -4.94 10.58
C LEU A 60 2.74 -6.21 9.74
N ASP A 61 3.70 -7.04 10.12
CA ASP A 61 3.83 -8.38 9.58
C ASP A 61 3.04 -9.39 10.43
N ASP A 62 1.71 -9.39 10.27
CA ASP A 62 0.80 -10.23 11.04
C ASP A 62 1.12 -11.74 10.91
N GLU A 63 1.62 -12.17 9.75
CA GLU A 63 2.03 -13.56 9.52
C GLU A 63 3.27 -13.93 10.35
N CYS A 64 4.31 -13.08 10.34
CA CYS A 64 5.49 -13.31 11.17
C CYS A 64 5.14 -13.29 12.66
N ILE A 65 4.28 -12.36 13.11
CA ILE A 65 3.80 -12.31 14.50
C ILE A 65 3.08 -13.61 14.84
N ALA A 66 2.16 -14.05 13.99
CA ALA A 66 1.38 -15.28 14.18
C ALA A 66 2.29 -16.50 14.31
N ASN A 67 3.25 -16.66 13.39
CA ASN A 67 4.19 -17.78 13.41
C ASN A 67 5.09 -17.74 14.66
N ARG A 68 5.61 -16.57 15.02
CA ARG A 68 6.41 -16.42 16.25
C ARG A 68 5.59 -16.65 17.52
N ALA A 69 4.32 -16.26 17.55
CA ALA A 69 3.44 -16.53 18.67
C ALA A 69 3.16 -18.04 18.85
N LYS A 70 3.11 -18.82 17.76
CA LYS A 70 3.03 -20.30 17.81
C LYS A 70 4.30 -20.88 18.42
N ASP A 71 5.46 -20.47 17.92
CA ASP A 71 6.77 -20.96 18.41
C ASP A 71 6.97 -20.71 19.92
N LEU A 72 6.44 -19.58 20.41
CA LEU A 72 6.54 -19.17 21.81
C LEU A 72 5.39 -19.67 22.69
N ALA A 73 4.47 -20.48 22.14
CA ALA A 73 3.28 -21.00 22.81
C ALA A 73 2.35 -19.92 23.41
N VAL A 74 2.24 -18.77 22.75
CA VAL A 74 1.37 -17.64 23.15
C VAL A 74 0.31 -17.29 22.09
N TYR A 75 0.18 -18.11 21.04
CA TYR A 75 -0.74 -17.89 19.93
C TYR A 75 -2.21 -17.69 20.33
N GLY A 76 -2.66 -18.31 21.43
CA GLY A 76 -4.03 -18.13 21.94
C GLY A 76 -4.39 -16.68 22.32
N TYR A 77 -3.38 -15.79 22.41
CA TYR A 77 -3.54 -14.38 22.73
C TYR A 77 -3.17 -13.45 21.57
N LEU A 78 -3.07 -13.97 20.33
CA LEU A 78 -2.52 -13.25 19.18
C LEU A 78 -3.14 -11.85 18.99
N GLY A 79 -4.47 -11.73 18.98
CA GLY A 79 -5.13 -10.44 18.80
C GLY A 79 -4.72 -9.42 19.87
N LYS A 80 -4.67 -9.83 21.14
CA LYS A 80 -4.25 -8.97 22.25
C LYS A 80 -2.76 -8.61 22.20
N ILE A 81 -1.93 -9.53 21.72
CA ILE A 81 -0.51 -9.28 21.50
C ILE A 81 -0.33 -8.21 20.42
N ILE A 82 -1.04 -8.33 19.30
CA ILE A 82 -1.00 -7.33 18.22
C ILE A 82 -1.47 -5.98 18.74
N ASP A 83 -2.62 -5.92 19.43
CA ASP A 83 -3.14 -4.69 20.02
C ASP A 83 -2.10 -4.02 20.94
N ALA A 84 -1.46 -4.81 21.81
CA ALA A 84 -0.46 -4.29 22.73
C ALA A 84 0.82 -3.80 22.02
N ILE A 85 1.22 -4.46 20.92
CA ILE A 85 2.35 -4.01 20.09
C ILE A 85 2.01 -2.68 19.42
N ILE A 86 0.80 -2.53 18.87
CA ILE A 86 0.31 -1.28 18.28
C ILE A 86 0.35 -0.16 19.32
N VAL A 87 -0.21 -0.38 20.52
CA VAL A 87 -0.13 0.59 21.64
C VAL A 87 1.32 0.94 21.98
N GLY A 88 2.22 -0.05 21.97
CA GLY A 88 3.64 0.16 22.18
C GLY A 88 4.29 1.09 21.15
N ILE A 89 3.92 0.95 19.88
CA ILE A 89 4.39 1.79 18.76
C ILE A 89 3.78 3.18 18.85
N GLU A 90 2.47 3.28 19.07
CA GLU A 90 1.71 4.55 19.12
C GLU A 90 2.05 5.40 20.35
N SER A 91 2.51 4.79 21.44
CA SER A 91 2.94 5.52 22.65
C SER A 91 4.22 6.36 22.46
N GLN A 92 4.84 6.29 21.29
CA GLN A 92 6.11 6.94 21.01
C GLN A 92 5.88 8.35 20.43
N ASN A 93 6.79 9.28 20.71
CA ASN A 93 6.58 10.70 20.40
C ASN A 93 6.49 11.02 18.89
N THR A 94 7.09 10.19 18.04
CA THR A 94 7.06 10.28 16.57
C THR A 94 6.56 8.94 16.03
N ALA A 95 5.43 8.46 16.56
CA ALA A 95 4.86 7.20 16.14
C ALA A 95 4.36 7.26 14.69
N PRO A 96 4.70 6.28 13.83
CA PRO A 96 4.05 6.13 12.53
C PRO A 96 2.58 5.75 12.71
N ARG A 97 1.77 6.01 11.68
CA ARG A 97 0.44 5.39 11.57
C ARG A 97 0.63 3.90 11.29
N VAL A 98 -0.01 3.05 12.10
CA VAL A 98 0.15 1.60 12.03
C VAL A 98 -1.01 0.96 11.28
N PHE A 99 -0.70 0.05 10.35
CA PHE A 99 -1.64 -0.76 9.59
C PHE A 99 -1.39 -2.24 9.87
N ARG A 100 -2.41 -3.08 9.82
CA ARG A 100 -2.25 -4.53 10.05
C ARG A 100 -1.86 -5.29 8.80
N ASN A 101 -2.21 -4.74 7.64
CA ASN A 101 -1.98 -5.35 6.34
C ASN A 101 -1.82 -4.25 5.27
N THR A 102 -1.45 -4.67 4.07
CA THR A 102 -1.25 -3.78 2.92
C THR A 102 -2.56 -3.20 2.39
N ASP A 103 -3.67 -3.93 2.52
CA ASP A 103 -4.97 -3.53 1.98
C ASP A 103 -5.51 -2.32 2.74
N ASP A 104 -5.46 -2.33 4.08
CA ASP A 104 -5.81 -1.19 4.92
C ASP A 104 -4.97 0.05 4.54
N PHE A 105 -3.68 -0.13 4.25
CA PHE A 105 -2.79 0.96 3.83
C PHE A 105 -3.16 1.48 2.44
N PHE A 106 -3.56 0.60 1.52
CA PHE A 106 -3.97 0.97 0.18
C PHE A 106 -5.24 1.79 0.21
N GLU A 107 -6.27 1.32 0.92
CA GLU A 107 -7.55 2.01 1.04
C GLU A 107 -7.41 3.37 1.76
N ASP A 108 -6.68 3.41 2.87
CA ASP A 108 -6.63 4.61 3.72
C ASP A 108 -5.63 5.67 3.29
N VAL A 109 -4.60 5.30 2.52
CA VAL A 109 -3.47 6.19 2.19
C VAL A 109 -3.28 6.28 0.69
N LEU A 110 -3.10 5.16 -0.01
CA LEU A 110 -2.77 5.21 -1.43
C LEU A 110 -3.94 5.66 -2.29
N SER A 111 -5.18 5.25 -1.99
CA SER A 111 -6.35 5.71 -2.75
C SER A 111 -6.46 7.24 -2.73
N GLY A 112 -6.34 7.86 -1.55
CA GLY A 112 -6.38 9.32 -1.44
C GLY A 112 -5.20 10.02 -2.13
N PHE A 113 -4.01 9.44 -2.06
CA PHE A 113 -2.83 9.95 -2.77
C PHE A 113 -2.99 9.85 -4.29
N ILE A 114 -3.52 8.74 -4.80
CA ILE A 114 -3.78 8.53 -6.23
C ILE A 114 -4.82 9.52 -6.72
N ASP A 115 -5.92 9.68 -6.00
CA ASP A 115 -6.97 10.63 -6.36
C ASP A 115 -6.36 12.03 -6.47
N GLU A 116 -5.62 12.50 -5.47
CA GLU A 116 -4.98 13.82 -5.48
C GLU A 116 -3.98 13.97 -6.65
N GLU A 117 -3.11 13.00 -6.90
CA GLU A 117 -2.07 13.10 -7.92
C GLU A 117 -2.61 12.94 -9.35
N ILE A 118 -3.60 12.06 -9.59
CA ILE A 118 -4.21 11.89 -10.92
C ILE A 118 -4.80 13.20 -11.44
N PHE A 119 -5.44 14.00 -10.58
CA PHE A 119 -5.99 15.31 -11.00
C PHE A 119 -4.90 16.32 -11.41
N HIS A 120 -3.68 16.16 -10.89
CA HIS A 120 -2.57 17.07 -11.16
C HIS A 120 -1.59 16.53 -12.21
N ASP A 121 -1.77 15.29 -12.67
CA ASP A 121 -0.87 14.65 -13.63
C ASP A 121 -1.01 15.22 -15.05
N GLU A 122 0.13 15.53 -15.68
CA GLU A 122 0.18 16.14 -17.01
C GLU A 122 -0.27 15.17 -18.12
N ALA A 123 0.00 13.87 -17.98
CA ALA A 123 -0.40 12.87 -18.97
C ALA A 123 -1.92 12.65 -18.94
N VAL A 124 -2.53 12.61 -17.75
CA VAL A 124 -3.99 12.54 -17.59
C VAL A 124 -4.67 13.81 -18.13
N ASN A 125 -4.12 14.99 -17.82
CA ASN A 125 -4.65 16.26 -18.34
C ASN A 125 -4.53 16.36 -19.86
N THR A 126 -3.42 15.88 -20.45
CA THR A 126 -3.23 15.85 -21.91
C THR A 126 -4.22 14.89 -22.58
N ALA A 127 -4.37 13.67 -22.07
CA ALA A 127 -5.33 12.70 -22.59
C ALA A 127 -6.78 13.21 -22.46
N SER A 128 -7.12 13.87 -21.35
CA SER A 128 -8.44 14.47 -21.13
C SER A 128 -8.71 15.69 -22.03
N ALA A 129 -7.67 16.44 -22.40
CA ALA A 129 -7.81 17.56 -23.33
C ALA A 129 -8.15 17.08 -24.76
N GLU A 130 -7.74 15.87 -25.13
CA GLU A 130 -8.05 15.27 -26.44
C GLU A 130 -9.50 14.79 -26.55
N THR A 131 -10.18 14.50 -25.43
CA THR A 131 -11.51 13.88 -25.41
C THR A 131 -12.69 14.87 -25.34
N ASN A 132 -12.44 16.19 -25.20
CA ASN A 132 -13.47 17.24 -25.01
C ASN A 132 -14.52 16.91 -23.92
N ALA A 133 -14.19 16.10 -22.93
CA ALA A 133 -15.12 15.63 -21.91
C ALA A 133 -14.72 16.12 -20.51
N TYR A 134 -15.69 16.14 -19.58
CA TYR A 134 -15.43 16.49 -18.18
C TYR A 134 -15.11 15.24 -17.37
N PHE A 135 -14.10 15.35 -16.51
CA PHE A 135 -13.65 14.28 -15.64
C PHE A 135 -14.70 13.99 -14.56
N SER A 136 -15.12 12.73 -14.41
CA SER A 136 -16.15 12.33 -13.47
C SER A 136 -15.56 11.62 -12.25
N GLU A 137 -14.88 10.49 -12.48
CA GLU A 137 -14.34 9.62 -11.41
C GLU A 137 -13.21 8.73 -11.97
N ALA A 138 -12.19 8.46 -11.15
CA ALA A 138 -11.09 7.54 -11.46
C ALA A 138 -11.19 6.29 -10.59
N PHE A 139 -11.21 5.12 -11.22
CA PHE A 139 -11.15 3.84 -10.51
C PHE A 139 -9.75 3.26 -10.62
N ALA A 140 -9.03 3.26 -9.51
CA ALA A 140 -7.68 2.70 -9.42
C ALA A 140 -7.70 1.31 -8.76
N GLU A 141 -7.03 0.36 -9.40
CA GLU A 141 -6.71 -0.96 -8.87
C GLU A 141 -5.23 -1.00 -8.49
N LEU A 142 -4.98 -1.34 -7.22
CA LEU A 142 -3.63 -1.51 -6.68
C LEU A 142 -3.32 -3.00 -6.58
N ALA A 143 -2.16 -3.39 -7.11
CA ALA A 143 -1.67 -4.76 -7.00
C ALA A 143 -0.39 -4.76 -6.17
N SER A 144 -0.37 -5.50 -5.06
CA SER A 144 0.89 -5.81 -4.40
C SER A 144 0.88 -7.15 -3.69
N ASP A 145 2.05 -7.78 -3.72
CA ASP A 145 2.41 -8.91 -2.88
C ASP A 145 3.01 -8.38 -1.56
N PRO A 146 2.56 -8.84 -0.37
CA PRO A 146 3.20 -8.53 0.91
C PRO A 146 4.69 -8.88 0.96
N GLU A 147 5.15 -9.91 0.25
CA GLU A 147 6.58 -10.24 0.16
C GLU A 147 7.37 -9.14 -0.56
N ALA A 148 6.76 -8.47 -1.54
CA ALA A 148 7.39 -7.37 -2.26
C ALA A 148 7.70 -6.16 -1.35
N LEU A 149 6.91 -5.96 -0.28
CA LEU A 149 7.22 -4.93 0.72
C LEU A 149 8.46 -5.28 1.54
N ARG A 150 8.59 -6.54 1.98
CA ARG A 150 9.69 -7.01 2.83
C ARG A 150 11.02 -7.04 2.08
N ASP A 151 10.97 -7.45 0.82
CA ASP A 151 12.16 -7.63 -0.03
C ASP A 151 12.65 -6.31 -0.66
N ALA A 152 11.82 -5.26 -0.63
CA ALA A 152 12.19 -3.94 -1.10
C ALA A 152 13.29 -3.31 -0.24
N VAL A 153 14.41 -2.95 -0.87
CA VAL A 153 15.59 -2.41 -0.18
C VAL A 153 15.47 -0.90 0.10
N SER A 154 15.24 -0.09 -0.93
CA SER A 154 15.26 1.38 -0.82
C SER A 154 13.89 2.04 -0.99
N ALA A 155 13.07 1.48 -1.88
CA ALA A 155 11.71 1.92 -2.14
C ALA A 155 10.85 0.71 -2.47
N TRP A 156 9.61 0.73 -1.98
CA TRP A 156 8.59 -0.22 -2.38
C TRP A 156 7.85 0.34 -3.59
N ALA A 157 7.74 -0.46 -4.63
CA ALA A 157 7.05 -0.11 -5.86
C ALA A 157 5.70 -0.83 -5.88
N VAL A 158 4.61 -0.06 -5.94
CA VAL A 158 3.25 -0.56 -6.01
C VAL A 158 2.70 -0.23 -7.40
N PRO A 159 2.54 -1.23 -8.28
CA PRO A 159 1.82 -1.06 -9.53
C PRO A 159 0.39 -0.57 -9.28
N VAL A 160 -0.01 0.44 -10.04
CA VAL A 160 -1.37 0.96 -10.07
C VAL A 160 -1.87 0.95 -11.51
N SER A 161 -3.11 0.53 -11.72
CA SER A 161 -3.76 0.63 -13.02
C SER A 161 -5.21 0.98 -12.83
N GLY A 162 -5.84 1.65 -13.78
CA GLY A 162 -7.22 2.04 -13.61
C GLY A 162 -7.85 2.60 -14.85
N VAL A 163 -9.10 3.00 -14.69
CA VAL A 163 -9.92 3.59 -15.74
C VAL A 163 -10.54 4.87 -15.21
N ILE A 164 -10.50 5.90 -16.04
CA ILE A 164 -11.14 7.18 -15.80
C ILE A 164 -12.36 7.23 -16.72
N ASP A 165 -13.54 7.40 -16.12
CA ASP A 165 -14.77 7.61 -16.85
C ASP A 165 -14.94 9.11 -17.13
N MET A 166 -15.26 9.43 -18.39
CA MET A 166 -15.49 10.81 -18.83
C MET A 166 -16.97 11.01 -19.13
N ASP A 167 -17.55 12.07 -18.56
CA ASP A 167 -18.95 12.42 -18.79
C ASP A 167 -19.11 13.11 -20.15
N GLN A 168 -20.12 12.67 -20.91
CA GLN A 168 -20.41 13.19 -22.24
C GLN A 168 -20.87 14.65 -22.19
N ASP A 169 -20.33 15.48 -23.07
CA ASP A 169 -20.88 16.80 -23.36
C ASP A 169 -22.26 16.64 -24.02
N PRO A 170 -23.36 17.13 -23.40
CA PRO A 170 -24.70 17.00 -23.97
C PRO A 170 -24.89 17.71 -25.32
N ASP A 171 -23.99 18.63 -25.69
CA ASP A 171 -23.99 19.31 -26.99
C ASP A 171 -23.16 18.55 -28.06
N ARG A 172 -22.44 17.47 -27.71
CA ARG A 172 -21.62 16.65 -28.63
C ARG A 172 -21.86 15.15 -28.41
N MET A 173 -22.69 14.56 -29.27
CA MET A 173 -23.27 13.22 -29.13
C MET A 173 -22.32 12.01 -29.30
N PHE A 174 -20.99 12.18 -29.27
CA PHE A 174 -20.00 11.11 -29.49
C PHE A 174 -18.69 11.35 -28.72
N SER A 175 -18.74 11.64 -27.43
CA SER A 175 -17.53 11.81 -26.61
C SER A 175 -17.74 11.16 -25.25
N GLY A 176 -17.37 9.89 -25.14
CA GLY A 176 -17.41 9.09 -23.91
C GLY A 176 -16.28 8.09 -23.97
N ASP A 177 -15.07 8.62 -24.08
CA ASP A 177 -13.87 7.82 -24.12
C ASP A 177 -13.48 7.48 -22.67
N LYS A 178 -13.17 6.20 -22.43
CA LYS A 178 -12.56 5.76 -21.18
C LYS A 178 -11.07 5.99 -21.30
N ILE A 179 -10.44 6.64 -20.34
CA ILE A 179 -8.97 6.75 -20.33
C ILE A 179 -8.45 5.63 -19.44
N ARG A 180 -7.64 4.74 -19.99
CA ARG A 180 -6.94 3.73 -19.18
C ARG A 180 -5.60 4.32 -18.75
N PHE A 181 -5.28 4.18 -17.47
CA PHE A 181 -3.97 4.57 -16.95
C PHE A 181 -3.27 3.38 -16.31
N SER A 182 -1.95 3.40 -16.38
CA SER A 182 -1.05 2.48 -15.71
C SER A 182 0.12 3.25 -15.14
N GLY A 183 0.53 2.93 -13.94
CA GLY A 183 1.59 3.64 -13.26
C GLY A 183 2.23 2.81 -12.16
N VAL A 184 3.18 3.43 -11.48
CA VAL A 184 3.84 2.84 -10.31
C VAL A 184 4.01 3.91 -9.25
N ILE A 185 3.47 3.63 -8.06
CA ILE A 185 3.74 4.42 -6.86
C ILE A 185 5.04 3.89 -6.26
N ARG A 186 6.01 4.78 -6.00
CA ARG A 186 7.23 4.46 -5.28
C ARG A 186 7.23 5.13 -3.92
N ILE A 187 7.37 4.32 -2.88
CA ILE A 187 7.34 4.76 -1.49
C ILE A 187 8.69 4.45 -0.86
N LYS A 188 9.35 5.46 -0.32
CA LYS A 188 10.68 5.28 0.28
C LYS A 188 10.62 4.43 1.55
N LYS A 189 11.57 3.51 1.70
CA LYS A 189 11.72 2.67 2.90
C LYS A 189 12.39 3.46 4.03
N ALA A 190 11.82 3.39 5.22
CA ALA A 190 12.45 3.80 6.47
C ALA A 190 13.02 2.59 7.23
N GLY A 191 12.49 1.40 6.98
CA GLY A 191 12.90 0.11 7.55
C GLY A 191 12.16 -1.03 6.86
N ARG A 192 12.30 -2.26 7.32
CA ARG A 192 11.82 -3.44 6.56
C ARG A 192 10.31 -3.46 6.28
N VAL A 193 9.50 -2.94 7.18
CA VAL A 193 8.05 -2.75 6.96
C VAL A 193 7.61 -1.30 7.30
N CYS A 194 8.60 -0.41 7.35
CA CYS A 194 8.44 0.99 7.69
C CYS A 194 8.60 1.84 6.43
N LEU A 195 7.67 2.76 6.20
CA LEU A 195 7.60 3.61 5.02
C LEU A 195 7.70 5.08 5.43
N ALA A 196 8.48 5.86 4.69
CA ALA A 196 8.52 7.30 4.83
C ALA A 196 7.27 7.96 4.20
N ALA A 197 7.03 9.23 4.52
CA ALA A 197 5.94 10.01 3.91
C ALA A 197 6.19 10.35 2.42
N ASP A 198 7.42 10.23 1.97
CA ASP A 198 7.85 10.58 0.61
C ASP A 198 7.38 9.51 -0.38
N MET A 199 6.37 9.85 -1.17
CA MET A 199 5.77 9.04 -2.23
C MET A 199 5.90 9.75 -3.56
N ALA A 200 6.17 8.99 -4.62
CA ALA A 200 6.19 9.49 -5.99
C ALA A 200 5.30 8.60 -6.86
N LEU A 201 4.50 9.21 -7.72
CA LEU A 201 3.65 8.53 -8.67
C LEU A 201 4.16 8.81 -10.09
N ASP A 202 4.53 7.75 -10.81
CA ASP A 202 4.80 7.84 -12.24
C ASP A 202 3.61 7.22 -12.99
N ILE A 203 2.84 8.05 -13.72
CA ILE A 203 1.69 7.62 -14.54
C ILE A 203 2.03 7.62 -16.02
N SER A 204 1.45 6.66 -16.74
CA SER A 204 1.26 6.69 -18.19
C SER A 204 -0.22 6.47 -18.49
N ALA A 205 -0.82 7.35 -19.29
CA ALA A 205 -2.23 7.30 -19.66
C ALA A 205 -2.39 7.22 -21.18
N ALA A 206 -3.39 6.47 -21.65
CA ALA A 206 -3.75 6.38 -23.06
C ALA A 206 -5.27 6.35 -23.23
N VAL A 207 -5.76 7.02 -24.27
CA VAL A 207 -7.18 6.99 -24.65
C VAL A 207 -7.52 5.61 -25.20
N ASP A 208 -8.63 5.04 -24.73
CA ASP A 208 -9.13 3.77 -25.24
C ASP A 208 -9.83 3.96 -26.59
N HIS A 209 -9.15 3.61 -27.68
CA HIS A 209 -9.69 3.72 -29.03
C HIS A 209 -10.45 2.47 -29.51
N ASP A 210 -10.79 1.52 -28.63
CA ASP A 210 -11.48 0.26 -29.00
C ASP A 210 -12.84 0.47 -29.72
N TYR A 211 -13.36 1.70 -29.77
CA TYR A 211 -14.55 2.07 -30.55
C TYR A 211 -14.32 2.24 -32.07
N TYR A 212 -13.07 2.40 -32.53
CA TYR A 212 -12.75 2.69 -33.94
C TYR A 212 -12.28 1.50 -34.77
N GLU A 213 -12.07 0.32 -34.18
CA GLU A 213 -11.85 -0.91 -34.94
C GLU A 213 -13.18 -1.49 -35.43
N ARG A 214 -13.85 -0.78 -36.37
CA ARG A 214 -14.75 -1.48 -37.28
C ARG A 214 -13.88 -2.34 -38.20
N PRO A 215 -14.17 -3.64 -38.36
CA PRO A 215 -13.57 -4.41 -39.44
C PRO A 215 -13.89 -3.70 -40.75
N ASP A 216 -12.86 -3.49 -41.57
CA ASP A 216 -12.95 -2.95 -42.92
C ASP A 216 -13.93 -3.86 -43.69
N ASP A 217 -15.15 -3.37 -43.92
CA ASP A 217 -16.18 -4.06 -44.70
C ASP A 217 -15.72 -4.06 -46.16
N GLY A 218 -14.84 -5.01 -46.48
CA GLY A 218 -14.34 -5.26 -47.82
C GLY A 218 -15.48 -5.46 -48.81
N ASP A 219 -15.30 -4.84 -49.98
CA ASP A 219 -16.20 -4.84 -51.14
C ASP A 219 -16.94 -6.17 -51.34
N ILE A 220 -18.26 -6.13 -51.27
CA ILE A 220 -19.12 -7.24 -51.67
C ILE A 220 -19.22 -7.19 -53.20
N GLU A 221 -18.38 -7.95 -53.90
CA GLU A 221 -18.60 -8.25 -55.33
C GLU A 221 -19.91 -9.04 -55.49
N GLU A 222 -20.90 -8.39 -56.08
CA GLU A 222 -22.19 -8.99 -56.42
C GLU A 222 -22.01 -9.92 -57.64
N VAL A 223 -21.81 -11.23 -57.39
CA VAL A 223 -21.93 -12.25 -58.43
C VAL A 223 -23.42 -12.57 -58.62
N VAL A 224 -24.04 -11.96 -59.64
CA VAL A 224 -25.34 -12.41 -60.16
C VAL A 224 -25.11 -13.27 -61.39
N SER A 225 -25.77 -14.43 -61.39
CA SER A 225 -25.64 -15.56 -62.32
C SER A 225 -25.93 -15.27 -63.79
#